data_AF-A0AAV8XIT3-F1
#
_entry.id   AF-A0AAV8XIT3-F1
#
_cell.length_a   1.000
_cell.length_b   1.000
_cell.length_c   1.000
_cell.angle_alpha   90.00
_cell.angle_beta   90.00
_cell.angle_gamma   90.00
#
_symmetry.space_group_name_H-M   'P 1'
#
loop_
_entity.id
_entity.type
_entity.pdbx_description
1 polymer ?
#
loop_
_entity_poly.entity_id
_entity_poly.type
_entity_poly.pdbx_seq_one_letter_code
_entity_poly.pdbx_strand_id
1 'polypeptide(L)'
;MSEKGVHVSVEQRIIIKFLAKEGVNPTEILRRLQAQFGDNTLSRTRVFAWHKEFSRGREKVENQSHDRRPRTSRTEANISKVRNPMRAIDE
;
A
#
# COMPACT_ATOMS: atom_id res chain seq x y z
N MET A 1 -3.33 -20.21 -3.39
CA MET A 1 -3.58 -18.99 -4.19
C MET A 1 -4.68 -18.23 -3.47
N SER A 2 -4.37 -17.28 -2.59
CA SER A 2 -5.42 -16.54 -1.87
C SER A 2 -6.14 -15.61 -2.83
N GLU A 3 -7.44 -15.84 -3.02
CA GLU A 3 -8.38 -14.83 -3.50
C GLU A 3 -8.23 -13.60 -2.60
N LYS A 4 -7.53 -12.59 -3.12
CA LYS A 4 -7.47 -11.29 -2.46
C LYS A 4 -8.80 -10.62 -2.74
N GLY A 5 -9.75 -10.78 -1.82
CA GLY A 5 -10.88 -9.86 -1.72
C GLY A 5 -10.36 -8.43 -1.84
N VAL A 6 -11.07 -7.59 -2.59
CA VAL A 6 -10.68 -6.21 -2.84
C VAL A 6 -10.41 -5.56 -1.48
N HIS A 7 -9.15 -5.24 -1.19
CA HIS A 7 -8.79 -4.64 0.09
C HIS A 7 -9.56 -3.33 0.19
N VAL A 8 -10.25 -3.05 1.31
CA VAL A 8 -11.10 -1.86 1.53
C VAL A 8 -10.43 -0.55 1.09
N SER A 9 -9.10 -0.50 1.12
CA SER A 9 -8.31 0.62 0.60
C SER A 9 -8.40 0.87 -0.91
N VAL A 10 -8.67 -0.15 -1.73
CA VAL A 10 -8.79 -0.05 -3.19
C VAL A 10 -10.14 0.55 -3.56
N GLU A 11 -11.22 0.09 -2.92
CA GLU A 11 -12.58 0.64 -3.11
C GLU A 11 -12.61 2.14 -2.83
N GLN A 12 -12.05 2.56 -1.69
CA GLN A 12 -11.97 3.98 -1.34
C GLN A 12 -11.13 4.77 -2.36
N ARG A 13 -10.06 4.20 -2.94
CA ARG A 13 -9.26 4.87 -3.98
C ARG A 13 -10.01 5.02 -5.30
N ILE A 14 -10.86 4.04 -5.65
CA ILE A 14 -11.74 4.15 -6.82
C ILE A 14 -12.71 5.33 -6.63
N ILE A 15 -13.29 5.45 -5.44
CA ILE A 15 -14.19 6.57 -5.09
C ILE A 15 -13.44 7.91 -5.14
N ILE A 16 -12.23 7.99 -4.54
CA ILE A 16 -11.39 9.21 -4.60
C ILE A 16 -11.10 9.59 -6.05
N LYS A 17 -10.74 8.61 -6.91
CA LYS A 17 -10.46 8.84 -8.32
C LYS A 17 -11.65 9.43 -9.06
N PHE A 18 -12.82 8.83 -8.87
CA PHE A 18 -14.06 9.29 -9.49
C PHE A 18 -14.38 10.74 -9.09
N LEU A 19 -14.43 11.01 -7.78
CA LEU A 19 -14.75 12.34 -7.25
C LEU A 19 -13.69 13.40 -7.60
N ALA A 20 -12.41 13.01 -7.71
CA ALA A 20 -11.35 13.92 -8.15
C ALA A 20 -11.54 14.34 -9.62
N LYS A 21 -12.02 13.44 -10.50
CA LYS A 21 -12.33 13.76 -11.90
C LYS A 21 -13.57 14.65 -12.03
N GLU A 22 -14.52 14.55 -11.09
CA GLU A 22 -15.64 15.48 -10.97
C GLU A 22 -15.24 16.86 -10.42
N GLY A 23 -13.98 17.05 -10.01
CA GLY A 23 -13.49 18.32 -9.46
C GLY A 23 -13.82 18.54 -7.98
N VAL A 24 -14.25 17.49 -7.26
CA VAL A 24 -14.54 17.60 -5.81
C VAL A 24 -13.23 17.81 -5.04
N ASN A 25 -13.26 18.73 -4.08
CA ASN A 25 -12.10 19.02 -3.24
C ASN A 25 -11.81 17.86 -2.26
N PRO A 26 -10.54 17.66 -1.85
CA PRO A 26 -10.14 16.51 -1.04
C PRO A 26 -10.74 16.51 0.38
N THR A 27 -11.10 17.68 0.92
CA THR A 27 -11.75 17.78 2.25
C THR A 27 -13.17 17.21 2.21
N GLU A 28 -13.92 17.52 1.16
CA GLU A 28 -15.27 16.99 0.94
C GLU A 28 -15.24 15.49 0.64
N ILE A 29 -14.25 15.03 -0.14
CA ILE A 29 -14.03 13.60 -0.37
C ILE A 29 -13.78 12.87 0.95
N LEU A 30 -12.92 13.41 1.83
CA LEU A 30 -12.65 12.83 3.14
C LEU A 30 -13.94 12.72 3.97
N ARG A 31 -14.78 13.78 3.99
CA ARG A 31 -16.05 13.78 4.72
C ARG A 31 -16.98 12.67 4.21
N ARG A 32 -17.13 12.52 2.89
CA ARG A 32 -17.97 11.47 2.28
C ARG A 32 -17.44 10.07 2.60
N LEU A 33 -16.12 9.89 2.56
CA LEU A 33 -15.51 8.62 2.93
C LEU A 33 -15.70 8.30 4.42
N GLN A 34 -15.61 9.30 5.32
CA GLN A 34 -15.87 9.11 6.75
C GLN A 34 -17.33 8.73 7.01
N ALA A 35 -18.27 9.35 6.30
CA ALA A 35 -19.69 9.01 6.41
C ALA A 35 -19.99 7.56 5.97
N GLN A 36 -19.27 7.04 4.96
CA GLN A 36 -19.53 5.71 4.41
C GLN A 36 -18.70 4.59 5.06
N PHE A 37 -17.45 4.86 5.44
CA PHE A 37 -16.50 3.85 5.91
C PHE A 37 -16.15 3.98 7.40
N GLY A 38 -16.51 5.08 8.07
CA GLY A 38 -16.25 5.31 9.50
C GLY A 38 -14.78 5.14 9.87
N ASP A 39 -14.51 4.28 10.85
CA ASP A 39 -13.14 4.01 11.32
C ASP A 39 -12.25 3.32 10.28
N ASN A 40 -12.86 2.72 9.25
CA ASN A 40 -12.14 2.07 8.16
C ASN A 40 -11.72 3.06 7.06
N THR A 41 -12.02 4.36 7.20
CA THR A 41 -11.63 5.37 6.22
C THR A 41 -10.11 5.52 6.12
N LEU A 42 -9.61 5.71 4.90
CA LEU A 42 -8.22 6.09 4.67
C LEU A 42 -7.87 7.36 5.45
N SER A 43 -6.70 7.35 6.10
CA SER A 43 -6.16 8.55 6.76
C SER A 43 -6.21 9.79 5.85
N ARG A 44 -6.46 10.97 6.43
CA ARG A 44 -6.46 12.26 5.72
C ARG A 44 -5.29 12.41 4.75
N THR A 45 -4.06 12.12 5.19
CA THR A 45 -2.85 12.21 4.33
C THR A 45 -2.94 11.35 3.08
N ARG A 46 -3.47 10.12 3.20
CA ARG A 46 -3.66 9.22 2.05
C ARG A 46 -4.74 9.71 1.10
N VAL A 47 -5.87 10.20 1.61
CA VAL A 47 -6.94 10.76 0.76
C VAL A 47 -6.40 11.92 -0.08
N PHE A 48 -5.67 12.83 0.55
CA PHE A 48 -5.08 14.00 -0.11
C PHE A 48 -3.99 13.61 -1.13
N ALA A 49 -3.13 12.64 -0.78
CA ALA A 49 -2.12 12.14 -1.70
C ALA A 49 -2.77 11.51 -2.95
N TRP A 50 -3.77 10.64 -2.77
CA TRP A 50 -4.47 10.01 -3.90
C TRP A 50 -5.23 11.02 -4.76
N HIS A 51 -5.94 11.97 -4.14
CA HIS A 51 -6.60 13.05 -4.87
C HIS A 51 -5.61 13.81 -5.77
N LYS A 52 -4.49 14.26 -5.21
CA LYS A 52 -3.43 14.96 -5.95
C LYS A 52 -2.89 14.15 -7.12
N GLU A 53 -2.63 12.86 -6.92
CA GLU A 53 -2.12 11.98 -7.97
C GLU A 53 -3.15 11.74 -9.08
N PHE A 54 -4.44 11.59 -8.74
CA PHE A 54 -5.50 11.46 -9.73
C PHE A 54 -5.75 12.76 -10.50
N SER A 55 -5.70 13.92 -9.83
CA SER A 55 -5.77 15.22 -10.50
C SER A 55 -4.58 15.47 -11.45
N ARG A 56 -3.45 14.77 -11.26
CA ARG A 56 -2.28 14.77 -12.16
C ARG A 56 -2.38 13.75 -13.31
N GLY A 57 -3.50 13.04 -13.44
CA GLY A 57 -3.72 12.09 -14.53
C GLY A 57 -3.29 10.65 -14.22
N ARG A 58 -2.99 10.29 -12.97
CA ARG A 58 -2.80 8.88 -12.60
C ARG A 58 -4.10 8.11 -12.85
N GLU A 59 -4.02 6.94 -13.48
CA GLU A 59 -5.21 6.08 -13.67
C GLU A 59 -5.23 4.85 -12.74
N LYS A 60 -4.06 4.36 -12.30
CA LYS A 60 -3.95 3.15 -11.48
C LYS A 60 -4.31 3.41 -10.02
N VAL A 61 -5.22 2.59 -9.48
CA VAL A 61 -5.66 2.62 -8.06
C VAL A 61 -4.79 1.74 -7.14
N GLU A 62 -4.02 0.84 -7.73
CA GLU A 62 -3.07 -0.02 -7.04
C GLU A 62 -1.85 0.78 -6.59
N ASN A 63 -1.21 0.33 -5.51
CA ASN A 63 0.12 0.84 -5.18
C ASN A 63 1.07 0.52 -6.32
N GLN A 64 1.94 1.46 -6.68
CA GLN A 64 3.06 1.13 -7.55
C GLN A 64 3.94 0.13 -6.81
N SER A 65 4.36 -0.93 -7.50
CA SER A 65 5.38 -1.83 -7.00
C SER A 65 6.64 -1.00 -6.75
N HIS A 66 6.96 -0.75 -5.50
CA HIS A 66 8.31 -0.35 -5.16
C HIS A 66 9.20 -1.56 -5.46
N ASP A 67 10.22 -1.38 -6.29
CA ASP A 67 11.36 -2.28 -6.30
C ASP A 67 11.92 -2.29 -4.88
N ARG A 68 11.52 -3.31 -4.11
CA ARG A 68 12.10 -3.54 -2.81
C ARG A 68 13.56 -3.86 -3.08
N ARG A 69 14.47 -3.18 -2.37
CA ARG A 69 15.88 -3.56 -2.36
C ARG A 69 15.98 -5.08 -2.22
N PRO A 70 16.70 -5.78 -3.11
CA PRO A 70 16.86 -7.22 -3.00
C PRO A 70 17.27 -7.55 -1.56
N ARG A 71 16.59 -8.52 -0.94
CA ARG A 71 17.00 -9.05 0.36
C ARG A 71 18.29 -9.83 0.16
N THR A 72 19.43 -9.14 0.11
CA THR A 72 20.77 -9.72 -0.03
C THR A 72 21.18 -10.55 1.19
N SER A 73 20.41 -10.51 2.28
CA SER A 73 20.65 -11.28 3.50
C SER A 73 20.24 -12.75 3.41
N ARG A 74 19.35 -13.15 2.48
CA ARG A 74 18.97 -14.55 2.26
C ARG A 74 19.88 -15.21 1.21
N THR A 75 21.14 -15.43 1.57
CA THR A 75 22.01 -16.37 0.84
C THR A 75 21.95 -17.73 1.52
N GLU A 76 22.16 -18.82 0.76
CA GLU A 76 22.26 -20.18 1.31
C GLU A 76 23.36 -20.25 2.39
N ALA A 77 24.45 -19.50 2.20
CA ALA A 77 25.52 -19.33 3.18
C ALA A 77 25.02 -18.75 4.51
N ASN A 78 24.17 -17.72 4.47
CA ASN A 78 23.62 -17.11 5.69
C ASN A 78 22.56 -18.01 6.35
N ILE A 79 21.78 -18.75 5.56
CA ILE A 79 20.80 -19.72 6.06
C ILE A 79 21.52 -20.88 6.78
N SER A 80 22.60 -21.39 6.18
CA SER A 80 23.43 -22.45 6.75
C SER A 80 24.08 -22.01 8.07
N LYS A 81 24.64 -20.80 8.12
CA LYS A 81 25.25 -20.23 9.35
C LYS A 81 24.26 -20.04 10.51
N VAL A 82 23.01 -19.67 10.21
CA VAL A 82 21.96 -19.52 11.24
C VAL A 82 21.40 -20.87 11.67
N ARG A 83 21.30 -21.84 10.74
CA ARG A 83 20.76 -23.17 11.01
C ARG A 83 21.75 -24.08 11.75
N ASN A 84 23.05 -23.83 11.61
CA ASN A 84 24.08 -24.60 12.30
C ASN A 84 25.10 -23.68 13.00
N PRO A 85 24.78 -23.16 14.20
CA PRO A 85 25.75 -22.42 15.00
C PRO A 85 26.86 -23.31 15.59
N MET A 86 26.75 -24.64 15.52
CA MET A 86 27.63 -25.60 16.18
C MET A 86 28.61 -26.28 15.23
N ARG A 87 29.43 -25.53 14.50
CA ARG A 87 30.59 -26.10 13.77
C ARG A 87 31.81 -25.19 13.67
N ALA A 88 31.87 -24.14 14.50
CA ALA A 88 32.98 -23.18 14.53
C ALA A 88 33.69 -23.14 15.89
N ILE A 89 33.57 -24.20 16.69
CA ILE A 89 34.29 -24.33 17.98
C ILE A 89 35.25 -25.52 18.04
N ASP A 90 35.50 -26.23 16.93
CA ASP A 90 36.52 -27.29 16.88
C ASP A 90 37.18 -27.32 15.49
N GLU A 91 38.24 -26.53 15.33
CA GLU A 91 39.55 -26.82 14.68
C GLU A 91 40.39 -25.55 14.56
#